data_AF-A0A349BW37-F1
#
_entry.id   AF-A0A349BW37-F1
#
_cell.length_a   1.000
_cell.length_b   1.000
_cell.length_c   1.000
_cell.angle_alpha   90.00
_cell.angle_beta   90.00
_cell.angle_gamma   90.00
#
_symmetry.space_group_name_H-M   'P 1'
#
loop_
_entity.id
_entity.type
_entity.pdbx_description
1 polymer ?
#
loop_
_entity_poly.entity_id
_entity_poly.type
_entity_poly.pdbx_seq_one_letter_code
_entity_poly.pdbx_strand_id
1 'polypeptide(L)'
;MKTFKILLLLLLPFSNCYGQEELLVEDPSLYADPSLETQFAFVQELLYTAGYVPEEIRVYQTLPNHAHVYQVKLDSVQGGFVFVRWDKNKKEHFVSNKMIDPGLYYNLNAAREIMRKQTDKASFGSEDISLQAGDQYKISGEDIEGLRGAFDKKLEIQKEVQQNMHQKQLDKAQRKVERKKSKN
;
A
#
# COMPACT_ATOMS: atom_id res chain seq x y z
N MET A 1 39.21 -31.08 -41.10
CA MET A 1 38.20 -30.01 -41.24
C MET A 1 36.83 -30.68 -41.04
N LYS A 2 35.96 -30.37 -40.09
CA LYS A 2 35.80 -29.28 -39.12
C LYS A 2 35.11 -29.89 -37.89
N THR A 3 35.47 -29.41 -36.71
CA THR A 3 34.84 -29.74 -35.43
C THR A 3 33.42 -29.15 -35.37
N PHE A 4 32.42 -29.98 -35.06
CA PHE A 4 31.04 -29.50 -34.87
C PHE A 4 30.83 -29.23 -33.38
N LYS A 5 30.95 -27.96 -32.97
CA LYS A 5 30.58 -27.51 -31.63
C LYS A 5 29.05 -27.43 -31.57
N ILE A 6 28.42 -28.30 -30.80
CA ILE A 6 27.01 -28.16 -30.43
C ILE A 6 26.96 -27.16 -29.28
N LEU A 7 26.61 -25.92 -29.60
CA LEU A 7 26.31 -24.88 -28.62
C LEU A 7 24.88 -25.09 -28.13
N LEU A 8 24.77 -25.52 -26.87
CA LEU A 8 23.54 -25.58 -26.09
C LEU A 8 23.06 -24.14 -25.83
N LEU A 9 22.03 -23.67 -26.55
CA LEU A 9 21.31 -22.44 -26.22
C LEU A 9 19.99 -22.81 -25.55
N LEU A 10 20.00 -22.86 -24.22
CA LEU A 10 18.82 -23.10 -23.38
C LEU A 10 18.05 -21.77 -23.29
N LEU A 11 17.04 -21.61 -24.16
CA LEU A 11 16.09 -20.50 -24.13
C LEU A 11 15.22 -20.63 -22.88
N LEU A 12 15.62 -19.96 -21.79
CA LEU A 12 14.74 -19.67 -20.68
C LEU A 12 13.72 -18.61 -21.17
N PRO A 13 12.40 -18.86 -21.11
CA PRO A 13 11.47 -17.75 -21.14
C PRO A 13 11.69 -16.96 -19.84
N PHE A 14 12.31 -15.78 -19.95
CA PHE A 14 12.08 -14.71 -19.01
C PHE A 14 10.59 -14.37 -19.12
N SER A 15 9.75 -15.06 -18.36
CA SER A 15 8.46 -14.54 -17.98
C SER A 15 8.77 -13.30 -17.17
N ASN A 16 8.79 -12.14 -17.84
CA ASN A 16 8.63 -10.87 -17.18
C ASN A 16 7.30 -10.98 -16.44
N CYS A 17 7.36 -11.29 -15.14
CA CYS A 17 6.29 -11.00 -14.22
C CYS A 17 6.24 -9.48 -14.14
N TYR A 18 5.59 -8.86 -15.12
CA TYR A 18 5.05 -7.53 -14.94
C TYR A 18 3.86 -7.70 -13.99
N GLY A 19 4.17 -7.80 -12.70
CA GLY A 19 3.27 -7.29 -11.68
C GLY A 19 3.28 -5.77 -11.83
N GLN A 20 2.58 -5.26 -12.84
CA GLN A 20 2.09 -3.89 -12.78
C GLN A 20 0.94 -3.94 -11.77
N GLU A 21 1.27 -3.75 -10.49
CA GLU A 21 0.35 -3.01 -9.63
C GLU A 21 0.27 -1.63 -10.27
N GLU A 22 -0.79 -1.43 -11.06
CA GLU A 22 -1.17 -0.15 -11.60
C GLU A 22 -1.29 0.81 -10.42
N LEU A 23 -0.34 1.74 -10.33
CA LEU A 23 -0.28 2.74 -9.28
C LEU A 23 -1.42 3.72 -9.56
N LEU A 24 -2.51 3.63 -8.80
CA LEU A 24 -3.80 4.27 -9.12
C LEU A 24 -3.86 5.78 -8.85
N VAL A 25 -2.72 6.46 -8.78
CA VAL A 25 -2.60 7.91 -8.60
C VAL A 25 -1.35 8.39 -9.37
N GLU A 26 -1.51 8.89 -10.59
CA GLU A 26 -0.36 9.18 -11.46
C GLU A 26 0.33 10.53 -11.17
N ASP A 27 -0.36 11.59 -10.75
CA ASP A 27 0.27 12.86 -10.39
C ASP A 27 -0.77 13.82 -9.78
N PRO A 28 -0.60 14.34 -8.55
CA PRO A 28 -1.49 15.34 -7.95
C PRO A 28 -1.64 16.61 -8.79
N SER A 29 -0.66 16.91 -9.64
CA SER A 29 -0.72 18.05 -10.57
C SER A 29 -1.87 17.93 -11.56
N LEU A 30 -2.35 16.71 -11.83
CA LEU A 30 -3.53 16.45 -12.68
C LEU A 30 -4.81 17.03 -12.07
N TYR A 31 -4.82 17.30 -10.75
CA TYR A 31 -5.98 17.84 -10.03
C TYR A 31 -5.83 19.32 -9.66
N ALA A 32 -4.82 20.01 -10.20
CA ALA A 32 -4.39 21.34 -9.74
C ALA A 32 -5.16 22.52 -10.36
N ASP A 33 -6.35 22.27 -10.92
CA ASP A 33 -7.22 23.31 -11.46
C ASP A 33 -8.67 23.17 -10.97
N PRO A 34 -9.43 24.28 -10.89
CA PRO A 34 -10.77 24.27 -10.31
C PRO A 34 -11.88 23.84 -11.29
N SER A 35 -11.56 23.24 -12.43
CA SER A 35 -12.56 22.84 -13.42
C SER A 35 -13.46 21.73 -12.88
N LEU A 36 -14.63 21.60 -13.49
CA LEU A 36 -15.59 20.55 -13.15
C LEU A 36 -15.03 19.16 -13.49
N GLU A 37 -14.30 19.04 -14.59
CA GLU A 37 -13.70 17.78 -15.04
C GLU A 37 -12.66 17.28 -14.03
N THR A 38 -11.76 18.16 -13.65
CA THR A 38 -10.70 17.91 -12.68
C THR A 38 -11.28 17.56 -11.30
N GLN A 39 -12.30 18.29 -10.88
CA GLN A 39 -12.98 18.01 -9.61
C GLN A 39 -13.76 16.69 -9.63
N PHE A 40 -14.37 16.35 -10.77
CA PHE A 40 -15.08 15.09 -10.94
C PHE A 40 -14.10 13.90 -10.93
N ALA A 41 -12.95 14.04 -11.58
CA ALA A 41 -11.87 13.05 -11.53
C ALA A 41 -11.34 12.85 -10.09
N PHE A 42 -11.14 13.94 -9.34
CA PHE A 42 -10.81 13.88 -7.92
C PHE A 42 -11.84 13.09 -7.10
N VAL A 43 -13.14 13.29 -7.35
CA VAL A 43 -14.21 12.55 -6.65
C VAL A 43 -14.18 11.06 -6.97
N GLN A 44 -13.95 10.70 -8.23
CA GLN A 44 -13.86 9.29 -8.65
C GLN A 44 -12.68 8.59 -7.98
N GLU A 45 -11.50 9.21 -8.01
CA GLU A 45 -10.29 8.66 -7.42
C GLU A 45 -10.41 8.55 -5.89
N LEU A 46 -11.05 9.54 -5.26
CA LEU A 46 -11.31 9.52 -3.82
C LEU A 46 -12.25 8.36 -3.43
N LEU A 47 -13.30 8.11 -4.21
CA LEU A 47 -14.22 6.99 -4.00
C LEU A 47 -13.51 5.65 -4.23
N TYR A 48 -12.73 5.56 -5.29
CA TYR A 48 -11.93 4.39 -5.63
C TYR A 48 -10.94 4.06 -4.50
N THR A 49 -10.20 5.06 -4.01
CA THR A 49 -9.24 4.90 -2.90
C THR A 49 -9.93 4.50 -1.60
N ALA A 50 -11.16 4.97 -1.38
CA ALA A 50 -12.00 4.54 -0.26
C ALA A 50 -12.59 3.12 -0.44
N GLY A 51 -12.34 2.45 -1.56
CA GLY A 51 -12.82 1.10 -1.86
C GLY A 51 -14.27 1.05 -2.37
N TYR A 52 -14.81 2.17 -2.83
CA TYR A 52 -16.16 2.24 -3.40
C TYR A 52 -16.15 2.12 -4.91
N VAL A 53 -17.10 1.36 -5.45
CA VAL A 53 -17.41 1.30 -6.88
C VAL A 53 -18.83 1.83 -7.07
N PRO A 54 -19.00 3.13 -7.37
CA PRO A 54 -20.32 3.72 -7.50
C PRO A 54 -21.03 3.24 -8.77
N GLU A 55 -22.31 2.91 -8.66
CA GLU A 55 -23.19 2.74 -9.83
C GLU A 55 -23.28 4.03 -10.64
N GLU A 56 -23.31 5.16 -9.93
CA GLU A 56 -23.53 6.46 -10.55
C GLU A 56 -23.00 7.61 -9.70
N ILE A 57 -22.37 8.58 -10.36
CA ILE A 57 -21.97 9.87 -9.77
C ILE A 57 -22.58 10.98 -10.63
N ARG A 58 -23.35 11.87 -10.02
CA ARG A 58 -23.90 13.06 -10.72
C ARG A 58 -23.68 14.31 -9.90
N VAL A 59 -23.50 15.44 -10.57
CA VAL A 59 -23.55 16.75 -9.91
C VAL A 59 -25.01 17.02 -9.51
N TYR A 60 -25.27 17.02 -8.21
CA TYR A 60 -26.58 17.33 -7.64
C TYR A 60 -26.82 18.84 -7.57
N GLN A 61 -25.78 19.58 -7.15
CA GLN A 61 -25.85 21.03 -7.03
C GLN A 61 -24.51 21.68 -7.33
N THR A 62 -24.54 22.73 -8.15
CA THR A 62 -23.43 23.64 -8.38
C THR A 62 -23.56 24.85 -7.46
N LEU A 63 -22.47 25.21 -6.77
CA LEU A 63 -22.39 26.33 -5.85
C LEU A 63 -21.32 27.33 -6.32
N PRO A 64 -21.40 28.61 -5.89
CA PRO A 64 -20.35 29.58 -6.16
C PRO A 64 -18.97 29.13 -5.65
N ASN A 65 -17.91 29.69 -6.23
CA ASN A 65 -16.51 29.39 -5.89
C ASN A 65 -16.08 27.94 -6.16
N HIS A 66 -16.45 27.37 -7.31
CA HIS A 66 -16.00 26.04 -7.75
C HIS A 66 -16.32 24.95 -6.73
N ALA A 67 -17.50 25.04 -6.13
CA ALA A 67 -17.98 24.11 -5.13
C ALA A 67 -19.15 23.31 -5.70
N HIS A 68 -19.15 21.99 -5.52
CA HIS A 68 -20.19 21.13 -6.05
C HIS A 68 -20.57 20.06 -5.04
N VAL A 69 -21.86 19.77 -5.00
CA VAL A 69 -22.40 18.62 -4.28
C VAL A 69 -22.63 17.51 -5.30
N TYR A 70 -21.94 16.40 -5.13
CA TYR A 70 -22.10 15.20 -5.94
C TYR A 70 -23.05 14.24 -5.23
N GLN A 71 -24.06 13.76 -5.94
CA GLN A 71 -24.84 12.60 -5.52
C GLN A 71 -24.11 11.35 -5.99
N VAL A 72 -23.76 10.49 -5.05
CA VAL A 72 -23.09 9.22 -5.29
C VAL A 72 -24.06 8.11 -4.96
N LYS A 73 -24.37 7.26 -5.93
CA LYS A 73 -25.18 6.06 -5.75
C LYS A 73 -24.25 4.85 -5.76
N LEU A 74 -24.21 4.11 -4.65
CA LEU A 74 -23.37 2.92 -4.51
C LEU A 74 -24.12 1.66 -4.93
N ASP A 75 -25.38 1.54 -4.52
CA ASP A 75 -26.29 0.48 -4.95
C ASP A 75 -27.75 1.01 -4.98
N SER A 76 -28.73 0.13 -5.20
CA SER A 76 -30.15 0.50 -5.24
C SER A 76 -30.72 1.15 -3.97
N VAL A 77 -30.07 0.99 -2.81
CA VAL A 77 -30.52 1.45 -1.49
C VAL A 77 -29.52 2.41 -0.84
N GLN A 78 -28.23 2.23 -1.11
CA GLN A 78 -27.11 2.91 -0.50
C GLN A 78 -26.54 3.97 -1.44
N GLY A 79 -26.30 5.14 -0.86
CA GLY A 79 -25.70 6.26 -1.54
C GLY A 79 -25.46 7.39 -0.55
N GLY A 80 -25.00 8.51 -1.07
CA GLY A 80 -24.75 9.68 -0.26
C GLY A 80 -24.45 10.89 -1.10
N PHE A 81 -24.17 11.99 -0.42
CA PHE A 81 -23.72 13.22 -1.05
C PHE A 81 -22.26 13.45 -0.68
N VAL A 82 -21.46 13.91 -1.64
CA VAL A 82 -20.08 14.32 -1.44
C VAL A 82 -19.98 15.79 -1.77
N PHE A 83 -19.61 16.61 -0.78
CA PHE A 83 -19.45 18.04 -1.00
C PHE A 83 -17.98 18.37 -1.23
N VAL A 84 -17.63 18.82 -2.43
CA VAL A 84 -16.26 19.17 -2.79
C VAL A 84 -16.14 20.66 -3.07
N ARG A 85 -15.01 21.23 -2.66
CA ARG A 85 -14.68 22.65 -2.80
C ARG A 85 -13.26 22.79 -3.31
N TRP A 86 -12.97 23.96 -3.89
CA TRP A 86 -11.63 24.36 -4.28
C TRP A 86 -10.99 25.26 -3.21
N ASP A 87 -9.78 24.91 -2.76
CA ASP A 87 -8.94 25.79 -1.96
C ASP A 87 -8.03 26.61 -2.90
N LYS A 88 -8.28 27.91 -3.00
CA LYS A 88 -7.50 28.83 -3.85
C LYS A 88 -6.06 29.01 -3.40
N ASN A 89 -5.78 28.87 -2.10
CA ASN A 89 -4.45 29.12 -1.55
C ASN A 89 -3.54 27.91 -1.78
N LYS A 90 -4.09 26.72 -1.58
CA LYS A 90 -3.37 25.45 -1.73
C LYS A 90 -3.43 24.88 -3.16
N LYS A 91 -4.36 25.39 -3.97
CA LYS A 91 -4.66 24.89 -5.31
C LYS A 91 -5.02 23.40 -5.31
N GLU A 92 -5.91 23.01 -4.41
CA GLU A 92 -6.35 21.62 -4.27
C GLU A 92 -7.88 21.51 -4.10
N HIS A 93 -8.42 20.37 -4.50
CA HIS A 93 -9.79 19.97 -4.15
C HIS A 93 -9.84 19.39 -2.75
N PHE A 94 -10.90 19.69 -2.01
CA PHE A 94 -11.11 19.11 -0.69
C PHE A 94 -12.58 18.83 -0.40
N VAL A 95 -12.79 17.81 0.44
CA VAL A 95 -14.10 17.37 0.90
C VAL A 95 -14.55 18.21 2.09
N SER A 96 -15.80 18.68 2.08
CA SER A 96 -16.38 19.55 3.11
C SER A 96 -17.52 18.87 3.86
N ASN A 97 -17.54 19.01 5.19
CA ASN A 97 -18.42 18.24 6.10
C ASN A 97 -19.91 18.55 5.97
N LYS A 98 -20.29 19.67 5.33
CA LYS A 98 -21.62 20.27 5.54
C LYS A 98 -22.78 19.46 4.95
N MET A 99 -22.53 18.49 4.07
CA MET A 99 -23.59 17.76 3.35
C MET A 99 -23.30 16.27 3.12
N ILE A 100 -22.40 15.64 3.89
CA ILE A 100 -22.01 14.24 3.64
C ILE A 100 -22.70 13.32 4.64
N ASP A 101 -23.14 12.15 4.18
CA ASP A 101 -23.57 11.09 5.08
C ASP A 101 -22.42 10.72 6.05
N PRO A 102 -22.67 10.59 7.36
CA PRO A 102 -21.61 10.34 8.33
C PRO A 102 -20.72 9.13 7.99
N GLY A 103 -21.30 8.04 7.45
CA GLY A 103 -20.54 6.84 7.10
C GLY A 103 -19.61 7.07 5.90
N LEU A 104 -20.11 7.75 4.87
CA LEU A 104 -19.31 8.11 3.69
C LEU A 104 -18.20 9.13 4.05
N TYR A 105 -18.51 10.09 4.93
CA TYR A 105 -17.59 11.16 5.32
C TYR A 105 -16.28 10.65 5.96
N TYR A 106 -16.37 9.71 6.91
CA TYR A 106 -15.18 9.19 7.58
C TYR A 106 -14.26 8.42 6.63
N ASN A 107 -14.84 7.61 5.74
CA ASN A 107 -14.09 6.82 4.76
C ASN A 107 -13.41 7.70 3.71
N LEU A 108 -14.10 8.74 3.22
CA LEU A 108 -13.53 9.70 2.27
C LEU A 108 -12.40 10.53 2.89
N ASN A 109 -12.50 10.92 4.15
CA ASN A 109 -11.41 11.63 4.83
C ASN A 109 -10.18 10.75 5.04
N ALA A 110 -10.40 9.47 5.38
CA ALA A 110 -9.31 8.52 5.48
C ALA A 110 -8.61 8.33 4.12
N ALA A 111 -9.39 8.15 3.04
CA ALA A 111 -8.88 8.05 1.68
C ALA A 111 -8.10 9.30 1.25
N ARG A 112 -8.61 10.51 1.51
CA ARG A 112 -7.91 11.77 1.23
C ARG A 112 -6.54 11.84 1.93
N GLU A 113 -6.46 11.42 3.19
CA GLU A 113 -5.21 11.42 3.95
C GLU A 113 -4.23 10.35 3.45
N ILE A 114 -4.74 9.22 2.95
CA ILE A 114 -3.95 8.18 2.26
C ILE A 114 -3.34 8.75 0.97
N MET A 115 -4.16 9.36 0.10
CA MET A 115 -3.72 9.96 -1.16
C MET A 115 -2.65 11.03 -0.92
N ARG A 116 -2.85 11.90 0.10
CA ARG A 116 -1.88 12.92 0.49
C ARG A 116 -0.54 12.30 0.92
N LYS A 117 -0.57 11.23 1.72
CA LYS A 117 0.66 10.53 2.15
C LYS A 117 1.36 9.79 1.01
N GLN A 118 0.60 9.23 0.07
CA GLN A 118 1.14 8.59 -1.14
C GLN A 118 1.79 9.63 -2.05
N THR A 119 1.14 10.77 -2.25
CA THR A 119 1.67 11.93 -2.96
C THR A 119 2.98 12.44 -2.36
N ASP A 120 3.02 12.61 -1.04
CA ASP A 120 4.21 13.14 -0.35
C ASP A 120 5.36 12.11 -0.31
N LYS A 121 5.09 10.82 -0.53
CA LYS A 121 6.09 9.74 -0.51
C LYS A 121 6.31 9.19 -1.91
N ALA A 122 7.42 9.57 -2.53
CA ALA A 122 7.86 9.04 -3.82
C ALA A 122 8.06 7.50 -3.85
N SER A 123 8.25 6.87 -2.70
CA SER A 123 8.32 5.40 -2.55
C SER A 123 8.08 5.01 -1.09
N PHE A 124 7.44 3.86 -0.85
CA PHE A 124 7.31 3.28 0.49
C PHE A 124 8.47 2.33 0.79
N GLY A 125 9.13 2.53 1.93
CA GLY A 125 10.17 1.64 2.43
C GLY A 125 9.65 0.69 3.51
N SER A 126 10.39 -0.38 3.80
CA SER A 126 10.13 -1.27 4.96
C SER A 126 10.20 -0.54 6.31
N GLU A 127 10.80 0.66 6.30
CA GLU A 127 10.95 1.57 7.43
C GLU A 127 9.64 2.33 7.76
N ASP A 128 8.68 2.41 6.83
CA ASP A 128 7.51 3.27 6.96
C ASP A 128 6.37 2.66 7.77
N ILE A 129 5.69 3.49 8.58
CA ILE A 129 4.47 3.10 9.29
C ILE A 129 3.35 2.91 8.25
N SER A 130 2.79 1.70 8.21
CA SER A 130 1.64 1.39 7.35
C SER A 130 0.43 2.27 7.67
N LEU A 131 -0.42 2.47 6.68
CA LEU A 131 -1.69 3.19 6.85
C LEU A 131 -2.56 2.41 7.85
N GLN A 132 -2.90 3.05 8.96
CA GLN A 132 -3.72 2.46 10.02
C GLN A 132 -5.17 2.93 9.87
N ALA A 133 -6.10 1.99 10.06
CA ALA A 133 -7.53 2.28 10.07
C ALA A 133 -7.88 3.19 11.26
N GLY A 134 -8.89 4.05 11.10
CA GLY A 134 -9.22 5.09 12.08
C GLY A 134 -9.74 4.57 13.43
N ASP A 135 -10.18 3.33 13.47
CA ASP A 135 -10.66 2.58 14.64
C ASP A 135 -9.55 1.83 15.39
N GLN A 136 -8.32 1.81 14.87
CA GLN A 136 -7.18 1.17 15.51
C GLN A 136 -6.43 2.14 16.43
N TYR A 137 -5.83 1.59 17.50
CA TYR A 137 -4.88 2.32 18.33
C TYR A 137 -3.70 2.76 17.47
N LYS A 138 -3.45 4.08 17.40
CA LYS A 138 -2.34 4.64 16.64
C LYS A 138 -1.02 4.19 17.24
N ILE A 139 -0.30 3.33 16.52
CA ILE A 139 1.04 2.91 16.89
C ILE A 139 1.99 4.09 16.67
N SER A 140 2.74 4.47 17.71
CA SER A 140 3.73 5.56 17.63
C SER A 140 5.04 5.09 17.00
N GLY A 141 5.93 6.02 16.65
CA GLY A 141 7.26 5.67 16.14
C GLY A 141 8.09 4.86 17.13
N GLU A 142 8.01 5.19 18.42
CA GLU A 142 8.71 4.47 19.50
C GLU A 142 8.18 3.04 19.67
N ASP A 143 6.86 2.84 19.51
CA ASP A 143 6.27 1.50 19.58
C ASP A 143 6.78 0.59 18.44
N ILE A 144 6.93 1.14 17.22
CA ILE A 144 7.46 0.41 16.06
C ILE A 144 8.93 0.05 16.27
N GLU A 145 9.76 0.98 16.75
CA GLU A 145 11.17 0.70 17.06
C GLU A 145 11.29 -0.40 18.12
N GLY A 146 10.45 -0.35 19.16
CA GLY A 146 10.37 -1.40 20.18
C GLY A 146 10.02 -2.78 19.60
N LEU A 147 9.00 -2.83 18.73
CA LEU A 147 8.56 -4.07 18.06
C LEU A 147 9.63 -4.64 17.12
N ARG A 148 10.33 -3.78 16.37
CA ARG A 148 11.45 -4.18 15.50
C ARG A 148 12.60 -4.74 16.31
N GLY A 149 13.01 -4.05 17.37
CA GLY A 149 14.05 -4.54 18.28
C GLY A 149 13.69 -5.89 18.91
N ALA A 150 12.41 -6.11 19.23
CA ALA A 150 11.94 -7.41 19.72
C ALA A 150 11.98 -8.51 18.64
N PHE A 151 11.65 -8.17 17.40
CA PHE A 151 11.73 -9.09 16.26
C PHE A 151 13.17 -9.48 15.94
N ASP A 152 14.09 -8.51 15.87
CA ASP A 152 15.50 -8.76 15.59
C ASP A 152 16.15 -9.64 16.64
N LYS A 153 15.88 -9.37 17.93
CA LYS A 153 16.32 -10.23 19.04
C LYS A 153 15.79 -11.66 18.89
N LYS A 154 14.53 -11.83 18.50
CA LYS A 154 13.95 -13.16 18.26
C LYS A 154 14.65 -13.89 17.10
N LEU A 155 15.03 -13.14 16.07
CA LEU A 155 15.70 -13.67 14.89
C LEU A 155 17.15 -14.08 15.20
N GLU A 156 17.85 -13.31 16.02
CA GLU A 156 19.17 -13.69 16.56
C GLU A 156 19.09 -14.96 17.42
N ILE A 157 18.14 -15.03 18.35
CA ILE A 157 17.93 -16.21 19.19
C ILE A 157 17.68 -17.45 18.33
N GLN A 158 16.86 -17.34 17.28
CA GLN A 158 16.61 -18.45 16.35
C GLN A 158 17.88 -18.89 15.62
N LYS A 159 18.70 -17.94 15.13
CA LYS A 159 19.98 -18.24 14.48
C LYS A 159 20.94 -18.96 15.44
N GLU A 160 21.03 -18.51 16.68
CA GLU A 160 21.91 -19.11 17.69
C GLU A 160 21.47 -20.54 18.02
N VAL A 161 20.16 -20.79 18.17
CA VAL A 161 19.61 -22.14 18.36
C VAL A 161 19.94 -23.04 17.17
N GLN A 162 19.78 -22.53 15.95
CA GLN A 162 20.09 -23.26 14.72
C GLN A 162 21.58 -23.66 14.66
N GLN A 163 22.48 -22.72 14.98
CA GLN A 163 23.93 -22.95 15.01
C GLN A 163 24.30 -23.97 16.08
N ASN A 164 23.75 -23.84 17.29
CA ASN A 164 23.99 -24.79 18.38
C ASN A 164 23.51 -26.21 18.04
N MET A 165 22.37 -26.33 17.34
CA MET A 165 21.87 -27.61 16.86
C MET A 165 22.79 -28.21 15.79
N HIS A 166 23.27 -27.39 14.86
CA HIS A 166 24.21 -27.79 13.82
C HIS A 166 25.54 -28.27 14.42
N GLN A 167 26.11 -27.52 15.36
CA GLN A 167 27.34 -27.88 16.08
C GLN A 167 27.19 -29.22 16.80
N LYS A 168 26.08 -29.42 17.55
CA LYS A 168 25.78 -30.70 18.22
C LYS A 168 25.66 -31.86 17.24
N GLN A 169 25.14 -31.64 16.03
CA GLN A 169 25.08 -32.68 15.00
C GLN A 169 26.46 -33.04 14.46
N LEU A 170 27.31 -32.04 14.21
CA LEU A 170 28.70 -32.23 13.79
C LEU A 170 29.49 -33.01 14.86
N ASP A 171 29.39 -32.64 16.12
CA ASP A 171 30.05 -33.33 17.23
C ASP A 171 29.60 -34.79 17.35
N LYS A 172 28.29 -35.05 17.20
CA LYS A 172 27.74 -36.42 17.19
C LYS A 172 28.26 -37.21 15.99
N ALA A 173 28.39 -36.59 14.83
CA ALA A 173 28.93 -37.24 13.63
C ALA A 173 30.42 -37.57 13.80
N GLN A 174 31.23 -36.64 14.32
CA GLN A 174 32.65 -36.86 14.62
C GLN A 174 32.85 -38.02 15.61
N ARG A 175 32.12 -38.02 16.74
CA ARG A 175 32.17 -39.11 17.72
C ARG A 175 31.80 -40.48 17.14
N LYS A 176 30.86 -40.52 16.18
CA LYS A 176 30.52 -41.77 15.45
C LYS A 176 31.66 -42.24 14.56
N VAL A 177 32.37 -41.33 13.89
CA VAL A 177 33.52 -41.64 13.04
C VAL A 177 34.69 -42.16 13.90
N GLU A 178 35.00 -41.50 15.01
CA GLU A 178 36.05 -41.92 15.96
C GLU A 178 35.79 -43.32 16.52
N ARG A 179 34.55 -43.62 16.95
CA ARG A 179 34.16 -44.96 17.44
C ARG A 179 34.30 -46.06 16.38
N LYS A 180 34.12 -45.74 15.09
CA LYS A 180 34.35 -46.70 14.00
C LYS A 180 35.84 -46.93 13.76
N LYS A 181 36.66 -45.87 13.89
CA LYS A 181 38.13 -45.96 13.78
C LYS A 181 38.76 -46.79 14.91
N SER A 182 38.24 -46.73 16.14
CA SER A 182 38.79 -47.47 17.28
C SER A 182 38.38 -48.96 17.34
N LYS A 183 37.53 -49.43 16.41
CA LYS A 183 37.03 -50.80 16.35
C LYS A 183 37.69 -51.65 15.24
N ASN A 184 38.50 -51.03 14.40
CA ASN A 184 39.43 -51.66 13.46
C ASN A 184 40.84 -51.60 14.04
#